data_AF-A0ABD7QGX4-F1
#
_entry.id   AF-A0ABD7QGX4-F1
#
_cell.length_a   1.000
_cell.length_b   1.000
_cell.length_c   1.000
_cell.angle_alpha   90.00
_cell.angle_beta   90.00
_cell.angle_gamma   90.00
#
_symmetry.space_group_name_H-M   'P 1'
#
loop_
_entity.id
_entity.type
_entity.pdbx_description
1 polymer ?
#
loop_
_entity_poly.entity_id
_entity_poly.type
_entity_poly.pdbx_seq_one_letter_code
_entity_poly.pdbx_strand_id
1 'polypeptide(L)'
;MIKTLFFESIKNVFIQVMSIKSLDRDNLMIDYDSNLDSLFLSDMERLSAATELLRKAKESDDKIAMQAALVYIRSSSARLSGFFENITDDTDFFLKENDWPAIPDNYNVPENYNYPYK
;
A
#
# COMPACT_ATOMS: atom_id res chain seq x y z
N MET A 1 -13.01 -12.89 -5.57
CA MET A 1 -13.65 -11.57 -5.57
C MET A 1 -13.11 -10.82 -4.37
N ILE A 2 -12.03 -10.03 -4.55
CA ILE A 2 -11.48 -9.24 -3.44
C ILE A 2 -12.52 -8.14 -3.18
N LYS A 3 -13.20 -8.26 -2.04
CA LYS A 3 -14.13 -7.24 -1.55
C LYS A 3 -13.31 -6.01 -1.14
N THR A 4 -13.58 -4.94 -1.88
CA THR A 4 -13.31 -3.52 -1.58
C THR A 4 -11.85 -3.17 -1.31
N LEU A 5 -11.19 -2.70 -2.37
CA LEU A 5 -9.95 -1.93 -2.23
C LEU A 5 -10.31 -0.55 -1.63
N PHE A 6 -9.37 0.00 -0.88
CA PHE A 6 -9.56 1.23 -0.10
C PHE A 6 -8.38 2.19 -0.23
N PHE A 7 -7.44 1.91 -1.13
CA PHE A 7 -6.23 2.73 -1.28
C PHE A 7 -6.56 4.06 -1.95
N GLU A 8 -7.53 4.08 -2.87
CA GLU A 8 -8.08 5.36 -3.36
C GLU A 8 -8.71 6.19 -2.22
N SER A 9 -9.37 5.52 -1.27
CA SER A 9 -9.92 6.21 -0.09
C SER A 9 -8.82 6.77 0.81
N ILE A 10 -7.73 6.02 1.03
CA ILE A 10 -6.54 6.53 1.75
C ILE A 10 -6.02 7.79 1.05
N LYS A 11 -5.74 7.70 -0.25
CA LYS A 11 -5.23 8.84 -1.04
C LYS A 11 -6.13 10.06 -0.91
N ASN A 12 -7.45 9.89 -1.04
CA ASN A 12 -8.41 10.99 -0.94
C ASN A 12 -8.47 11.62 0.46
N VAL A 13 -8.29 10.83 1.53
CA VAL A 13 -8.19 11.35 2.89
C VAL A 13 -6.87 12.09 3.10
N PHE A 14 -5.75 11.56 2.57
CA PHE A 14 -4.44 12.21 2.65
C PHE A 14 -4.45 13.59 1.96
N ILE A 15 -5.13 13.72 0.81
CA ILE A 15 -5.33 15.01 0.15
C ILE A 15 -6.08 16.02 1.05
N GLN A 16 -7.06 15.56 1.82
CA GLN A 16 -7.79 16.43 2.76
C GLN A 16 -6.90 16.83 3.94
N VAL A 17 -6.11 15.90 4.49
CA VAL A 17 -5.15 16.19 5.57
C VAL A 17 -4.10 17.19 5.11
N MET A 18 -3.53 17.02 3.92
CA MET A 18 -2.60 17.98 3.30
C MET A 18 -3.21 19.38 3.19
N SER A 19 -4.46 19.46 2.75
CA SER A 19 -5.17 20.75 2.58
C SER A 19 -5.37 21.47 3.91
N ILE A 20 -5.66 20.73 4.99
CA ILE A 20 -5.78 21.28 6.35
C ILE A 20 -4.44 21.82 6.85
N LYS A 21 -3.35 21.14 6.49
CA LYS A 21 -1.99 21.44 6.96
C LYS A 21 -1.23 22.41 6.05
N SER A 22 -1.81 22.80 4.91
CA SER A 22 -1.14 23.58 3.85
C SER A 22 0.19 22.95 3.40
N LEU A 23 0.24 21.62 3.33
CA LEU A 23 1.42 20.86 2.92
C LEU A 23 1.51 20.74 1.40
N ASP A 24 2.74 20.72 0.89
CA ASP A 24 3.04 20.45 -0.51
C ASP A 24 3.28 18.94 -0.74
N ARG A 25 3.02 18.48 -1.97
CA ARG A 25 3.17 17.08 -2.40
C ARG A 25 4.61 16.69 -2.70
N ASP A 26 5.51 17.66 -2.89
CA ASP A 26 6.88 17.43 -3.37
C ASP A 26 7.72 16.48 -2.49
N ASN A 27 7.35 16.31 -1.21
CA ASN A 27 8.05 15.43 -0.27
C ASN A 27 7.33 14.10 0.01
N LEU A 28 6.24 13.82 -0.71
CA LEU A 28 5.43 12.61 -0.51
C LEU A 28 5.81 11.51 -1.50
N MET A 29 5.66 10.27 -1.04
CA MET A 29 6.07 9.04 -1.70
C MET A 29 4.93 8.36 -2.46
N ILE A 30 3.68 8.58 -2.07
CA ILE A 30 2.54 8.09 -2.86
C ILE A 30 2.48 8.82 -4.20
N ASP A 31 2.23 8.09 -5.28
CA ASP A 31 1.85 8.68 -6.55
C ASP A 31 0.38 9.13 -6.51
N TYR A 32 0.16 10.41 -6.18
CA TYR A 32 -1.17 11.00 -6.05
C TYR A 32 -1.91 11.18 -7.39
N ASP A 33 -1.21 11.04 -8.52
CA ASP A 33 -1.81 11.17 -9.86
C ASP A 33 -2.31 9.82 -10.39
N SER A 34 -1.81 8.72 -9.83
CA SER A 34 -2.23 7.36 -10.18
C SER A 34 -3.44 6.87 -9.37
N ASN A 35 -4.16 5.87 -9.91
CA ASN A 35 -5.17 5.13 -9.16
C ASN A 35 -4.51 3.98 -8.37
N LEU A 36 -4.41 4.14 -7.06
CA LEU A 36 -3.71 3.23 -6.15
C LEU A 36 -4.35 1.85 -6.09
N ASP A 37 -5.69 1.78 -6.15
CA ASP A 37 -6.40 0.50 -6.21
C ASP A 37 -5.97 -0.30 -7.46
N SER A 38 -5.88 0.37 -8.61
CA SER A 38 -5.46 -0.23 -9.87
C SER A 38 -3.99 -0.64 -9.86
N LEU A 39 -3.11 0.19 -9.28
CA LEU A 39 -1.69 -0.13 -9.13
C LEU A 39 -1.51 -1.39 -8.27
N PHE A 40 -2.13 -1.42 -7.10
CA PHE A 40 -2.07 -2.56 -6.19
C PHE A 40 -2.61 -3.85 -6.86
N LEU A 41 -3.77 -3.76 -7.53
CA LEU A 41 -4.34 -4.90 -8.25
C LEU A 41 -3.41 -5.41 -9.33
N SER A 42 -2.81 -4.52 -10.13
CA SER A 42 -1.90 -4.94 -11.21
C SER A 42 -0.71 -5.72 -10.67
N ASP A 43 -0.13 -5.27 -9.55
CA ASP A 43 0.99 -5.98 -8.94
C ASP A 43 0.60 -7.29 -8.27
N MET A 44 -0.60 -7.36 -7.68
CA MET A 44 -1.17 -8.62 -7.17
C MET A 44 -1.44 -9.63 -8.29
N GLU A 45 -1.97 -9.18 -9.43
CA GLU A 45 -2.19 -10.02 -10.60
C GLU A 45 -0.88 -10.56 -11.17
N ARG A 46 0.16 -9.72 -11.26
CA ARG A 46 1.51 -10.13 -11.67
C ARG A 46 2.11 -11.17 -10.71
N LEU A 47 1.97 -10.96 -9.40
CA LEU A 47 2.44 -11.91 -8.40
C LEU A 47 1.70 -13.25 -8.52
N SER A 48 0.38 -13.21 -8.72
CA SER A 48 -0.44 -14.41 -8.91
C SER A 48 -0.04 -15.17 -10.18
N ALA A 49 0.11 -14.47 -11.30
CA ALA A 49 0.53 -15.07 -12.57
C ALA A 49 1.94 -15.67 -12.49
N ALA A 50 2.89 -14.99 -11.84
CA ALA A 50 4.24 -15.50 -11.63
C ALA A 50 4.27 -16.75 -10.74
N THR A 51 3.41 -16.80 -9.72
CA THR A 51 3.24 -17.99 -8.86
C THR A 51 2.71 -19.17 -9.67
N GLU A 52 1.73 -18.95 -10.55
CA GLU A 52 1.19 -19.98 -11.42
C GLU A 52 2.22 -20.47 -12.45
N LEU A 53 3.05 -19.56 -12.99
CA LEU A 53 4.17 -19.93 -13.85
C LEU A 53 5.15 -20.84 -13.11
N LEU A 54 5.53 -20.49 -11.87
CA LEU A 54 6.43 -21.31 -11.06
C LEU A 54 5.87 -22.72 -10.85
N ARG A 55 4.58 -22.83 -10.54
CA ARG A 55 3.88 -24.11 -10.35
C ARG A 55 4.00 -25.00 -11.60
N LYS A 56 3.63 -24.46 -12.76
CA LYS A 56 3.67 -25.19 -14.04
C LYS A 56 5.09 -25.56 -14.48
N ALA A 57 6.03 -24.63 -14.32
CA ALA A 57 7.43 -24.84 -14.65
C ALA A 57 8.04 -25.96 -13.79
N LYS A 58 7.72 -25.99 -12.50
CA LYS A 58 8.13 -27.05 -11.58
C LYS A 58 7.56 -28.42 -11.99
N GLU A 59 6.27 -28.48 -12.36
CA GLU A 59 5.62 -29.72 -12.82
C GLU A 59 6.27 -30.29 -14.09
N SER A 60 6.89 -29.43 -14.90
CA SER A 60 7.53 -29.80 -16.17
C SER A 60 9.07 -29.94 -16.09
N ASP A 61 9.67 -29.78 -14.90
CA ASP A 61 11.13 -29.64 -14.68
C ASP A 61 11.81 -28.59 -15.59
N ASP A 62 11.08 -27.53 -15.99
CA ASP A 62 11.63 -26.43 -16.77
C ASP A 62 12.35 -25.44 -15.86
N LYS A 63 13.64 -25.70 -15.62
CA LYS A 63 14.48 -24.90 -14.72
C LYS A 63 14.62 -23.44 -15.14
N ILE A 64 14.57 -23.15 -16.45
CA ILE A 64 14.69 -21.78 -16.95
C ILE A 64 13.41 -21.01 -16.61
N ALA A 65 12.24 -21.61 -16.89
CA ALA A 65 10.96 -21.01 -16.54
C ALA A 65 10.79 -20.86 -15.02
N MET A 66 11.28 -21.81 -14.22
CA MET A 66 11.29 -21.69 -12.76
C MET A 66 12.12 -20.49 -12.30
N GLN A 67 13.33 -20.32 -12.84
CA GLN A 67 14.18 -19.18 -12.50
C GLN A 67 13.51 -17.85 -12.89
N ALA A 68 12.93 -17.77 -14.08
CA ALA A 68 12.19 -16.58 -14.52
C ALA A 68 11.00 -16.27 -13.59
N ALA A 69 10.24 -17.28 -13.21
CA ALA A 69 9.11 -17.12 -12.29
C ALA A 69 9.55 -16.59 -10.92
N LEU A 70 10.66 -17.09 -10.37
CA LEU A 70 11.23 -16.59 -9.12
C LEU A 70 11.65 -15.11 -9.20
N VAL A 71 12.23 -14.69 -10.33
CA VAL A 71 12.57 -13.28 -10.58
C VAL A 71 11.30 -12.43 -10.62
N TYR A 72 10.24 -12.88 -11.28
CA TYR A 72 8.97 -12.16 -11.37
C TYR A 72 8.22 -12.09 -10.03
N ILE A 73 8.26 -13.16 -9.24
CA ILE A 73 7.74 -13.15 -7.85
C ILE A 73 8.49 -12.09 -7.05
N ARG A 74 9.83 -12.16 -7.00
CA ARG A 74 10.65 -11.17 -6.28
C ARG A 74 10.32 -9.74 -6.71
N SER A 75 10.23 -9.50 -8.03
CA SER A 75 9.96 -8.18 -8.59
C SER A 75 8.59 -7.65 -8.18
N SER A 76 7.55 -8.48 -8.25
CA SER A 76 6.17 -8.08 -7.89
C SER A 76 6.02 -7.91 -6.38
N SER A 77 6.64 -8.76 -5.58
CA SER A 77 6.70 -8.60 -4.12
C SER A 77 7.40 -7.31 -3.71
N ALA A 78 8.51 -6.95 -4.36
CA ALA A 78 9.22 -5.70 -4.08
C ALA A 78 8.36 -4.47 -4.38
N ARG A 79 7.59 -4.49 -5.48
CA ARG A 79 6.65 -3.39 -5.81
C ARG A 79 5.52 -3.27 -4.79
N LEU A 80 4.93 -4.40 -4.37
CA LEU A 80 3.92 -4.40 -3.31
C LEU A 80 4.48 -3.91 -1.97
N SER A 81 5.73 -4.28 -1.63
CA SER A 81 6.41 -3.76 -0.44
C SER A 81 6.57 -2.24 -0.51
N GLY A 82 7.10 -1.73 -1.63
CA GLY A 82 7.26 -0.29 -1.84
C GLY A 82 5.93 0.46 -1.82
N PHE A 83 4.86 -0.13 -2.34
CA PHE A 83 3.52 0.46 -2.27
C PHE A 83 3.07 0.72 -0.83
N PHE A 84 3.28 -0.24 0.08
CA PHE A 84 2.96 -0.04 1.50
C PHE A 84 3.95 0.88 2.20
N GLU A 85 5.23 0.82 1.85
CA GLU A 85 6.27 1.70 2.37
C GLU A 85 5.95 3.17 2.06
N ASN A 86 5.54 3.48 0.83
CA ASN A 86 5.12 4.82 0.45
C ASN A 86 3.93 5.33 1.29
N ILE A 87 2.98 4.45 1.64
CA ILE A 87 1.85 4.81 2.52
C ILE A 87 2.35 5.10 3.95
N THR A 88 3.27 4.29 4.46
CA THR A 88 3.89 4.50 5.76
C THR A 88 4.68 5.80 5.81
N ASP A 89 5.51 6.06 4.80
CA ASP A 89 6.34 7.27 4.71
C ASP A 89 5.50 8.54 4.68
N ASP A 90 4.42 8.56 3.91
CA ASP A 90 3.48 9.70 3.88
C ASP A 90 2.75 9.88 5.21
N THR A 91 2.37 8.77 5.86
CA THR A 91 1.76 8.83 7.20
C THR A 91 2.72 9.41 8.22
N ASP A 92 3.99 8.96 8.21
CA ASP A 92 5.04 9.46 9.09
C ASP A 92 5.36 10.94 8.79
N PHE A 93 5.31 11.34 7.52
CA PHE A 93 5.43 12.74 7.14
C PHE A 93 4.32 13.58 7.77
N PHE A 94 3.06 13.15 7.67
CA PHE A 94 1.95 13.87 8.32
C PHE A 94 2.08 13.91 9.85
N LEU A 95 2.62 12.86 10.48
CA LEU A 95 2.79 12.79 11.94
C LEU A 95 3.94 13.65 12.47
N LYS A 96 4.97 13.92 11.68
CA LYS A 96 6.12 14.76 12.07
C LYS A 96 5.77 16.23 12.26
N GLU A 97 4.64 16.68 11.73
CA GLU A 97 4.20 18.06 11.88
C GLU A 97 3.85 18.39 13.34
N ASN A 98 4.42 19.48 13.86
CA ASN A 98 4.45 19.79 15.30
C ASN A 98 3.13 20.34 15.87
N ASP A 99 2.05 20.34 15.10
CA ASP A 99 0.77 20.94 15.47
C ASP A 99 -0.28 19.90 15.94
N TRP A 100 0.07 18.61 15.94
CA TRP A 100 -0.78 17.58 16.54
C TRP A 100 -0.77 17.67 18.07
N PRO A 101 -1.94 17.54 18.73
CA PRO A 101 -1.97 17.42 20.18
C PRO A 101 -1.30 16.11 20.61
N ALA A 102 -0.64 16.12 21.77
CA ALA A 102 -0.18 14.89 22.39
C ALA A 102 -1.38 13.95 22.65
N ILE A 103 -1.21 12.66 22.39
CA ILE A 103 -2.23 11.65 22.70
C ILE A 103 -2.22 11.41 24.22
N PRO A 104 -3.34 11.65 24.94
CA PRO A 104 -3.43 11.35 26.37
C PRO A 104 -3.28 9.85 26.68
N ASP A 105 -2.65 9.50 27.81
CA ASP A 105 -2.44 8.10 28.23
C ASP A 105 -3.76 7.30 28.35
N ASN A 106 -4.87 7.97 28.65
CA ASN A 106 -6.20 7.37 28.80
C ASN A 106 -7.11 7.61 27.59
N TYR A 107 -6.55 8.05 26.46
CA TYR A 107 -7.32 8.27 25.24
C TYR A 107 -7.88 6.94 24.72
N ASN A 108 -9.19 6.90 24.53
CA ASN A 108 -9.88 5.83 23.84
C ASN A 108 -10.56 6.41 22.61
N VAL A 109 -10.47 5.71 21.48
CA VAL A 109 -11.18 6.11 20.25
C VAL A 109 -12.69 6.18 20.54
N PRO A 110 -13.33 7.35 20.35
CA PRO A 110 -14.76 7.52 20.62
C PRO A 110 -15.66 6.54 19.85
N GLU A 111 -16.77 6.11 20.48
CA GLU A 111 -17.71 5.12 19.91
C GLU A 111 -18.36 5.56 18.61
N ASN A 112 -18.63 6.84 18.43
CA ASN A 112 -19.28 7.39 17.23
C ASN A 112 -18.47 7.19 15.95
N TYR A 113 -17.16 6.87 16.05
CA TYR A 113 -16.34 6.52 14.88
C TYR A 113 -16.48 5.06 14.45
N ASN A 114 -17.19 4.21 15.21
CA ASN A 114 -17.39 2.79 14.93
C ASN A 114 -16.10 2.00 14.63
N TYR A 115 -14.98 2.40 15.26
CA TYR A 115 -13.70 1.72 15.08
C TYR A 115 -13.70 0.37 15.82
N PRO A 116 -13.53 -0.77 15.12
CA PRO A 116 -13.75 -2.09 15.72
C PRO A 116 -12.55 -2.64 16.50
N TYR A 117 -11.36 -2.04 16.39
CA TYR A 117 -10.10 -2.53 16.97
C TYR A 117 -9.60 -1.62 18.11
N LYS A 118 -10.40 -1.50 19.17
CA LYS A 118 -10.04 -0.72 20.36
C LYS A 118 -9.09 -1.48 21.28
#